data_AF-A0A0C9ZY00-F1
#
_entry.id   AF-A0A0C9ZY00-F1
#
_cell.length_a   1.000
_cell.length_b   1.000
_cell.length_c   1.000
_cell.angle_alpha   90.00
_cell.angle_beta   90.00
_cell.angle_gamma   90.00
#
_symmetry.space_group_name_H-M   'P 1'
#
loop_
_entity.id
_entity.type
_entity.pdbx_description
1 polymer ?
#
loop_
_entity_poly.entity_id
_entity_poly.type
_entity_poly.pdbx_seq_one_letter_code
_entity_poly.pdbx_strand_id
1 'polypeptide(L)'
;LDLFQVLKTLQVQMQRLQDENKSIKEENKTLRAEKPKRKRRVDTQHELSVHEDTITIYARKYGMMMEMFPSSDLLNKKLPEAPTPFDSPDRYKTAATQDSAFLHELYRHFPESLHKIMESSYFSDMVLKCIPDARANEIKKLRGVAGDIFNLPSKYFTSTSFERATIPEIQQLLGVSSAANQTYKTFPPILFPGLKEDASLKTVFGNWELLARVLKASLRGVTSLHHRSSGGGAHTNALKWSVHQITPGAIAWAAVIAIFLLSPDTEFSSSGLGKKSNINYKTLFYNYKKVLVSKWSTKRVTSIVANINSYVFEAAKGPSVDPSAEQDHASAINRALAALDM
;
A
#
# COMPACT_ATOMS: atom_id res chain seq x y z
N LEU A 1 34.08 -53.50 -10.54
CA LEU A 1 34.09 -52.40 -9.55
C LEU A 1 33.80 -53.03 -8.20
N ASP A 2 34.80 -53.06 -7.32
CA ASP A 2 34.74 -53.79 -6.05
C ASP A 2 33.92 -52.99 -5.03
N LEU A 3 32.70 -53.47 -4.75
CA LEU A 3 31.72 -52.85 -3.87
C LEU A 3 32.28 -52.64 -2.45
N PHE A 4 33.20 -53.52 -2.02
CA PHE A 4 33.82 -53.46 -0.70
C PHE A 4 34.77 -52.26 -0.57
N GLN A 5 35.50 -51.94 -1.63
CA GLN A 5 36.41 -50.81 -1.67
C GLN A 5 35.67 -49.47 -1.66
N VAL A 6 34.51 -49.40 -2.32
CA VAL A 6 33.62 -48.24 -2.32
C VAL A 6 33.04 -48.00 -0.93
N LEU A 7 32.55 -49.05 -0.26
CA LEU A 7 32.01 -48.99 1.11
C LEU A 7 33.04 -48.49 2.12
N LYS A 8 34.28 -48.99 2.04
CA LYS A 8 35.37 -48.57 2.93
C LYS A 8 35.75 -47.10 2.72
N THR A 9 35.73 -46.63 1.47
CA THR A 9 36.02 -45.23 1.14
C THR A 9 34.92 -44.30 1.66
N LEU A 10 33.66 -44.69 1.50
CA LEU A 10 32.50 -43.97 2.02
C LEU A 10 32.51 -43.87 3.55
N GLN A 11 32.88 -44.95 4.24
CA GLN A 11 32.97 -44.96 5.70
C GLN A 11 34.05 -44.01 6.22
N VAL A 12 35.20 -43.95 5.55
CA VAL A 12 36.28 -43.02 5.89
C VAL A 12 35.88 -41.56 5.62
N GLN A 13 35.18 -41.29 4.52
CA GLN A 13 34.65 -39.94 4.23
C GLN A 13 33.59 -39.51 5.24
N MET A 14 32.69 -40.41 5.62
CA MET A 14 31.64 -40.11 6.59
C MET A 14 32.23 -39.78 7.95
N GLN A 15 33.28 -40.50 8.38
CA GLN A 15 33.99 -40.21 9.62
C GLN A 15 34.66 -38.83 9.58
N ARG A 16 35.35 -38.49 8.47
CA ARG A 16 35.96 -37.16 8.29
C ARG A 16 34.93 -36.03 8.37
N LEU A 17 33.77 -36.19 7.70
CA LEU A 17 32.70 -35.19 7.73
C LEU A 17 32.07 -35.03 9.11
N GLN A 18 32.03 -36.10 9.91
CA GLN A 18 31.57 -36.03 11.29
C GLN A 18 32.56 -35.27 12.19
N ASP A 19 33.86 -35.54 12.02
CA ASP A 19 34.91 -34.87 12.77
C ASP A 19 35.00 -33.37 12.42
N GLU A 20 34.90 -33.02 11.13
CA GLU A 20 34.82 -31.63 10.68
C GLU A 20 33.56 -30.92 11.21
N ASN A 21 32.39 -31.56 11.17
CA ASN A 21 31.17 -30.97 11.74
C ASN A 21 31.29 -30.73 13.24
N LYS A 22 31.99 -31.62 13.96
CA LYS A 22 32.22 -31.45 15.41
C LYS A 22 33.16 -30.27 15.67
N SER A 23 34.25 -30.19 14.92
CA SER A 23 35.20 -29.06 15.00
C SER A 23 34.51 -27.72 14.70
N ILE A 24 33.75 -27.64 13.60
CA ILE A 24 33.00 -26.44 13.21
C ILE A 24 31.96 -26.05 14.27
N LYS A 25 31.32 -27.02 14.94
CA LYS A 25 30.37 -26.74 16.04
C LYS A 25 31.07 -26.20 17.28
N GLU A 26 32.25 -26.73 17.60
CA GLU A 26 33.07 -26.24 18.71
C GLU A 26 33.58 -24.83 18.42
N GLU A 27 34.13 -24.58 17.24
CA GLU A 27 34.57 -23.25 16.81
C GLU A 27 33.42 -22.23 16.79
N ASN A 28 32.24 -22.60 16.30
CA ASN A 28 31.05 -21.75 16.40
C ASN A 28 30.64 -21.45 17.86
N LYS A 29 30.86 -22.39 18.78
CA LYS A 29 30.56 -22.20 20.20
C LYS A 29 31.57 -21.23 20.83
N THR A 30 32.85 -21.34 20.48
CA THR A 30 33.92 -20.44 20.93
C THR A 30 33.70 -19.04 20.37
N LEU A 31 33.45 -18.89 19.06
CA LEU A 31 33.17 -17.61 18.40
C LEU A 31 31.90 -16.93 18.96
N ARG A 32 30.88 -17.70 19.34
CA ARG A 32 29.69 -17.17 20.02
C ARG A 32 29.98 -16.72 21.45
N ALA A 33 30.90 -17.37 22.15
CA ALA A 33 31.32 -17.02 23.50
C ALA A 33 32.27 -15.80 23.52
N GLU A 34 33.09 -15.64 22.48
CA GLU A 34 34.04 -14.53 22.29
C GLU A 34 33.40 -13.25 21.73
N LYS A 35 32.13 -13.31 21.29
CA LYS A 35 31.39 -12.08 20.97
C LYS A 35 31.36 -11.18 22.20
N PRO A 36 31.92 -9.96 22.14
CA PRO A 36 31.95 -9.08 23.30
C PRO A 36 30.52 -8.84 23.77
N LYS A 37 30.26 -9.09 25.06
CA LYS A 37 29.00 -8.68 25.71
C LYS A 37 28.81 -7.20 25.43
N ARG A 38 27.71 -6.89 24.74
CA ARG A 38 27.39 -5.61 24.08
C ARG A 38 27.25 -4.48 25.12
N LYS A 39 28.37 -3.97 25.65
CA LYS A 39 28.45 -2.93 26.69
C LYS A 39 28.22 -1.50 26.20
N ARG A 40 27.87 -1.31 24.91
CA ARG A 40 27.60 0.00 24.28
C ARG A 40 26.17 0.15 23.72
N ARG A 41 25.22 -0.69 24.16
CA ARG A 41 23.86 -0.72 23.57
C ARG A 41 22.82 0.14 24.31
N VAL A 42 23.06 0.55 25.55
CA VAL A 42 22.02 1.19 26.37
C VAL A 42 21.91 2.69 26.04
N ASP A 43 23.02 3.43 26.01
CA ASP A 43 23.00 4.88 25.70
C ASP A 43 22.59 5.16 24.25
N THR A 44 23.19 4.49 23.26
CA THR A 44 22.84 4.68 21.85
C THR A 44 21.40 4.27 21.55
N GLN A 45 20.85 3.29 22.27
CA GLN A 45 19.46 2.87 22.07
C GLN A 45 18.47 3.81 22.76
N HIS A 46 18.86 4.46 23.86
CA HIS A 46 18.04 5.50 24.50
C HIS A 46 17.98 6.77 23.63
N GLU A 47 19.10 7.24 23.09
CA GLU A 47 19.13 8.39 22.16
C GLU A 47 18.29 8.14 20.90
N LEU A 48 18.36 6.92 20.34
CA LEU A 48 17.57 6.55 19.16
C LEU A 48 16.08 6.36 19.49
N SER A 49 15.74 5.94 20.72
CA SER A 49 14.35 5.71 21.15
C SER A 49 13.50 6.98 21.17
N VAL A 50 14.13 8.15 21.33
CA VAL A 50 13.44 9.45 21.31
C VAL A 50 12.77 9.71 19.94
N HIS A 51 13.26 9.06 18.88
CA HIS A 51 12.73 9.23 17.53
C HIS A 51 11.64 8.21 17.16
N GLU A 52 11.31 7.25 18.03
CA GLU A 52 10.41 6.13 17.71
C GLU A 52 9.06 6.55 17.18
N ASP A 53 8.41 7.49 17.88
CA ASP A 53 7.08 7.95 17.51
C ASP A 53 7.08 8.67 16.16
N THR A 54 8.11 9.49 15.91
CA THR A 54 8.24 10.22 14.64
C THR A 54 8.51 9.24 13.50
N ILE A 55 9.46 8.31 13.66
CA ILE A 55 9.73 7.26 12.66
C ILE A 55 8.47 6.47 12.38
N THR A 56 7.74 6.06 13.42
CA THR A 56 6.50 5.30 13.29
C THR A 56 5.47 6.07 12.48
N ILE A 57 5.19 7.33 12.82
CA ILE A 57 4.20 8.15 12.10
C ILE A 57 4.58 8.28 10.62
N TYR A 58 5.83 8.62 10.32
CA TYR A 58 6.30 8.83 8.95
C TYR A 58 6.42 7.53 8.16
N ALA A 59 6.81 6.42 8.78
CA ALA A 59 6.83 5.10 8.14
C ALA A 59 5.43 4.65 7.73
N ARG A 60 4.43 4.83 8.61
CA ARG A 60 3.02 4.53 8.28
C ARG A 60 2.53 5.37 7.10
N LYS A 61 2.81 6.68 7.13
CA LYS A 61 2.50 7.59 6.02
C LYS A 61 3.24 7.15 4.74
N TYR A 62 4.50 6.75 4.83
CA TYR A 62 5.34 6.34 3.69
C TYR A 62 4.78 5.08 3.02
N GLY A 63 4.42 4.08 3.83
CA GLY A 63 3.87 2.80 3.36
C GLY A 63 2.56 2.92 2.59
N MET A 64 1.75 3.94 2.90
CA MET A 64 0.48 4.18 2.21
C MET A 64 0.62 5.18 1.06
N MET A 65 1.32 6.30 1.29
CA MET A 65 1.37 7.41 0.34
C MET A 65 2.48 7.24 -0.71
N MET A 66 3.56 6.53 -0.41
CA MET A 66 4.75 6.55 -1.26
C MET A 66 5.11 5.14 -1.74
N GLU A 67 5.51 4.26 -0.83
CA GLU A 67 6.11 2.97 -1.16
C GLU A 67 5.60 1.86 -0.23
N MET A 68 4.74 1.01 -0.78
CA MET A 68 4.09 -0.08 -0.05
C MET A 68 5.05 -1.24 0.24
N PHE A 69 6.10 -1.40 -0.56
CA PHE A 69 7.09 -2.48 -0.46
C PHE A 69 8.51 -1.92 -0.51
N PRO A 70 8.96 -1.22 0.54
CA PRO A 70 10.27 -0.61 0.54
C PRO A 70 11.39 -1.66 0.42
N SER A 71 12.48 -1.29 -0.24
CA SER A 71 13.67 -2.13 -0.36
C SER A 71 14.45 -2.13 0.95
N SER A 72 14.59 -3.29 1.59
CA SER A 72 15.42 -3.46 2.79
C SER A 72 16.86 -3.01 2.56
N ASP A 73 17.38 -3.24 1.36
CA ASP A 73 18.79 -3.03 1.02
C ASP A 73 19.12 -1.54 0.83
N LEU A 74 18.09 -0.71 0.67
CA LEU A 74 18.24 0.73 0.41
C LEU A 74 17.85 1.60 1.61
N LEU A 75 17.01 1.12 2.54
CA LEU A 75 16.43 1.96 3.59
C LEU A 75 17.45 2.66 4.50
N ASN A 76 18.64 2.09 4.65
CA ASN A 76 19.73 2.64 5.47
C ASN A 76 20.91 3.17 4.64
N LYS A 77 20.71 3.45 3.35
CA LYS A 77 21.75 4.01 2.49
C LYS A 77 21.74 5.53 2.54
N LYS A 78 22.92 6.11 2.33
CA LYS A 78 23.12 7.54 2.19
C LYS A 78 22.45 8.06 0.91
N LEU A 79 21.82 9.23 1.00
CA LEU A 79 21.29 9.93 -0.17
C LEU A 79 22.45 10.32 -1.13
N PRO A 80 22.36 9.99 -2.43
CA PRO A 80 23.33 10.46 -3.42
C PRO A 80 23.36 11.98 -3.51
N GLU A 81 24.52 12.55 -3.84
CA GLU A 81 24.72 14.02 -3.90
C GLU A 81 23.85 14.69 -4.98
N ALA A 82 23.72 14.02 -6.14
CA ALA A 82 22.81 14.40 -7.21
C ALA A 82 21.78 13.27 -7.43
N PRO A 83 20.70 13.21 -6.63
CA PRO A 83 19.75 12.13 -6.72
C PRO A 83 18.85 12.26 -7.95
N THR A 84 18.42 11.13 -8.51
CA THR A 84 17.35 11.13 -9.52
C THR A 84 16.05 11.65 -8.89
N PRO A 85 15.35 12.61 -9.51
CA PRO A 85 14.05 13.08 -9.01
C PRO A 85 13.03 11.93 -8.87
N PHE A 86 12.42 11.78 -7.69
CA PHE A 86 11.53 10.65 -7.40
C PHE A 86 10.18 10.72 -8.12
N ASP A 87 9.79 11.92 -8.54
CA ASP A 87 8.58 12.25 -9.27
C ASP A 87 8.80 12.30 -10.80
N SER A 88 10.02 12.03 -11.26
CA SER A 88 10.34 11.96 -12.68
C SER A 88 10.15 10.55 -13.24
N PRO A 89 9.67 10.40 -14.50
CA PRO A 89 9.65 9.12 -15.21
C PRO A 89 11.05 8.48 -15.32
N ASP A 90 12.11 9.29 -15.25
CA ASP A 90 13.50 8.85 -15.35
C ASP A 90 13.91 7.85 -14.27
N ARG A 91 13.19 7.83 -13.14
CA ARG A 91 13.37 6.83 -12.08
C ARG A 91 13.23 5.38 -12.56
N TYR A 92 12.57 5.13 -13.70
CA TYR A 92 12.33 3.77 -14.20
C TYR A 92 13.19 3.41 -15.43
N LYS A 93 14.20 4.23 -15.76
CA LYS A 93 15.10 3.98 -16.90
C LYS A 93 16.09 2.84 -16.62
N THR A 94 16.71 2.82 -15.44
CA THR A 94 17.69 1.80 -15.04
C THR A 94 17.52 1.43 -13.57
N ALA A 95 18.14 0.33 -13.14
CA ALA A 95 18.17 -0.03 -11.71
C ALA A 95 18.84 1.07 -10.87
N ALA A 96 19.92 1.68 -11.36
CA ALA A 96 20.62 2.75 -10.65
C ALA A 96 19.76 4.01 -10.49
N THR A 97 18.99 4.42 -11.52
CA THR A 97 18.08 5.57 -11.39
C THR A 97 16.90 5.25 -10.48
N GLN A 98 16.46 4.00 -10.43
CA GLN A 98 15.42 3.53 -9.51
C GLN A 98 15.87 3.58 -8.05
N ASP A 99 17.07 3.08 -7.75
CA ASP A 99 17.64 3.10 -6.39
C ASP A 99 17.89 4.54 -5.93
N SER A 100 18.47 5.37 -6.80
CA SER A 100 18.69 6.80 -6.55
C SER A 100 17.38 7.54 -6.26
N ALA A 101 16.35 7.31 -7.08
CA ALA A 101 15.02 7.90 -6.89
C ALA A 101 14.29 7.37 -5.65
N PHE A 102 14.48 6.09 -5.29
CA PHE A 102 13.96 5.54 -4.04
C PHE A 102 14.54 6.26 -2.83
N LEU A 103 15.87 6.48 -2.81
CA LEU A 103 16.53 7.21 -1.72
C LEU A 103 16.06 8.66 -1.67
N HIS A 104 15.92 9.30 -2.82
CA HIS A 104 15.36 10.65 -2.89
C HIS A 104 13.93 10.73 -2.33
N GLU A 105 13.06 9.78 -2.70
CA GLU A 105 11.69 9.68 -2.18
C GLU A 105 11.68 9.52 -0.66
N LEU A 106 12.54 8.64 -0.14
CA LEU A 106 12.68 8.34 1.28
C LEU A 106 13.13 9.58 2.07
N TYR A 107 14.22 10.23 1.69
CA TYR A 107 14.75 11.40 2.40
C TYR A 107 13.85 12.64 2.25
N ARG A 108 13.09 12.77 1.16
CA ARG A 108 12.08 13.84 1.03
C ARG A 108 10.85 13.60 1.89
N HIS A 109 10.52 12.34 2.15
CA HIS A 109 9.34 11.99 2.94
C HIS A 109 9.59 12.11 4.45
N PHE A 110 10.75 11.67 4.93
CA PHE A 110 11.12 11.77 6.34
C PHE A 110 11.70 13.16 6.67
N PRO A 111 11.38 13.73 7.85
CA PRO A 111 11.85 15.06 8.23
C PRO A 111 13.37 15.09 8.41
N GLU A 112 13.98 16.24 8.12
CA GLU A 112 15.45 16.44 8.16
C GLU A 112 16.06 16.08 9.52
N SER A 113 15.31 16.25 10.61
CA SER A 113 15.74 15.87 11.96
C SER A 113 16.07 14.38 12.10
N LEU A 114 15.48 13.52 11.25
CA LEU A 114 15.76 12.08 11.23
C LEU A 114 16.86 11.68 10.26
N HIS A 115 17.32 12.55 9.36
CA HIS A 115 18.27 12.17 8.30
C HIS A 115 19.58 11.61 8.85
N LYS A 116 20.05 12.11 10.00
CA LYS A 116 21.25 11.60 10.68
C LYS A 116 21.14 10.13 11.11
N ILE A 117 19.93 9.67 11.42
CA ILE A 117 19.69 8.31 11.91
C ILE A 117 19.14 7.38 10.82
N MET A 118 18.78 7.91 9.65
CA MET A 118 18.24 7.12 8.54
C MET A 118 19.25 6.09 8.03
N GLU A 119 20.55 6.36 8.11
CA GLU A 119 21.61 5.42 7.73
C GLU A 119 21.82 4.29 8.75
N SER A 120 21.10 4.29 9.87
CA SER A 120 21.20 3.24 10.89
C SER A 120 20.33 2.03 10.56
N SER A 121 20.76 0.84 11.01
CA SER A 121 19.93 -0.36 10.94
C SER A 121 18.66 -0.23 11.78
N TYR A 122 18.71 0.57 12.86
CA TYR A 122 17.57 0.82 13.72
C TYR A 122 16.42 1.48 12.96
N PHE A 123 16.72 2.50 12.16
CA PHE A 123 15.73 3.13 11.29
C PHE A 123 15.14 2.13 10.29
N SER A 124 15.98 1.37 9.58
CA SER A 124 15.48 0.38 8.61
C SER A 124 14.62 -0.69 9.27
N ASP A 125 15.01 -1.21 10.44
CA ASP A 125 14.25 -2.22 11.18
C ASP A 125 12.88 -1.68 11.61
N MET A 126 12.84 -0.44 12.10
CA MET A 126 11.59 0.23 12.46
C MET A 126 10.67 0.43 11.26
N VAL A 127 11.19 0.92 10.13
CA VAL A 127 10.39 1.16 8.92
C VAL A 127 9.85 -0.17 8.36
N LEU A 128 10.69 -1.20 8.28
CA LEU A 128 10.31 -2.53 7.80
C LEU A 128 9.28 -3.23 8.70
N LYS A 129 9.25 -2.90 9.99
CA LYS A 129 8.21 -3.35 10.92
C LYS A 129 6.92 -2.55 10.79
N CYS A 130 7.02 -1.22 10.81
CA CYS A 130 5.85 -0.33 10.92
C CYS A 130 4.94 -0.36 9.69
N ILE A 131 5.52 -0.50 8.48
CA ILE A 131 4.74 -0.46 7.24
C ILE A 131 3.81 -1.67 7.10
N PRO A 132 4.27 -2.93 7.23
CA PRO A 132 3.40 -4.10 7.22
C PRO A 132 2.32 -4.06 8.31
N ASP A 133 2.68 -3.67 9.53
CA ASP A 133 1.74 -3.59 10.66
C ASP A 133 0.61 -2.59 10.38
N ALA A 134 0.96 -1.41 9.87
CA ALA A 134 -0.03 -0.39 9.52
C ALA A 134 -0.94 -0.84 8.38
N ARG A 135 -0.36 -1.45 7.34
CA ARG A 135 -1.14 -2.02 6.24
C ARG A 135 -2.11 -3.09 6.71
N ALA A 136 -1.68 -4.02 7.56
CA ALA A 136 -2.53 -5.08 8.11
C ALA A 136 -3.71 -4.47 8.91
N ASN A 137 -3.44 -3.44 9.70
CA ASN A 137 -4.47 -2.72 10.44
C ASN A 137 -5.49 -2.03 9.52
N GLU A 138 -5.04 -1.38 8.44
CA GLU A 138 -5.95 -0.74 7.49
C GLU A 138 -6.77 -1.78 6.69
N ILE A 139 -6.16 -2.88 6.26
CA ILE A 139 -6.87 -4.00 5.62
C ILE A 139 -7.97 -4.54 6.53
N LYS A 140 -7.69 -4.73 7.83
CA LYS A 140 -8.67 -5.20 8.80
C LYS A 140 -9.89 -4.26 8.87
N LYS A 141 -9.66 -2.94 8.91
CA LYS A 141 -10.75 -1.94 8.91
C LYS A 141 -11.53 -1.97 7.60
N LEU A 142 -10.83 -2.00 6.46
CA LEU A 142 -11.43 -1.98 5.14
C LEU A 142 -12.30 -3.22 4.87
N ARG A 143 -11.93 -4.40 5.38
CA ARG A 143 -12.80 -5.59 5.31
C ARG A 143 -14.18 -5.36 5.94
N GLY A 144 -14.25 -4.55 6.99
CA GLY A 144 -15.51 -4.22 7.67
C GLY A 144 -16.48 -3.38 6.81
N VAL A 145 -15.97 -2.66 5.81
CA VAL A 145 -16.75 -1.79 4.91
C VAL A 145 -16.58 -2.14 3.43
N ALA A 146 -15.98 -3.29 3.12
CA ALA A 146 -15.69 -3.70 1.75
C ALA A 146 -16.99 -3.89 0.94
N GLY A 147 -18.08 -4.33 1.59
CA GLY A 147 -19.39 -4.41 0.95
C GLY A 147 -19.85 -3.06 0.39
N ASP A 148 -19.66 -1.97 1.14
CA ASP A 148 -20.02 -0.61 0.71
C ASP A 148 -19.07 -0.05 -0.35
N ILE A 149 -17.79 -0.42 -0.30
CA ILE A 149 -16.78 -0.02 -1.29
C ILE A 149 -17.08 -0.65 -2.66
N PHE A 150 -17.40 -1.94 -2.68
CA PHE A 150 -17.61 -2.71 -3.92
C PHE A 150 -19.07 -2.79 -4.36
N ASN A 151 -20.00 -2.29 -3.55
CA ASN A 151 -21.44 -2.51 -3.72
C ASN A 151 -21.79 -4.01 -3.82
N LEU A 152 -21.24 -4.79 -2.89
CA LEU A 152 -21.41 -6.25 -2.80
C LEU A 152 -21.87 -6.64 -1.39
N PRO A 153 -22.50 -7.82 -1.21
CA PRO A 153 -22.87 -8.30 0.11
C PRO A 153 -21.68 -8.35 1.09
N SER A 154 -21.79 -7.66 2.22
CA SER A 154 -20.72 -7.56 3.23
C SER A 154 -20.25 -8.92 3.76
N LYS A 155 -21.13 -9.94 3.75
CA LYS A 155 -20.81 -11.33 4.12
C LYS A 155 -19.64 -11.93 3.33
N TYR A 156 -19.34 -11.41 2.13
CA TYR A 156 -18.21 -11.87 1.31
C TYR A 156 -16.84 -11.49 1.90
N PHE A 157 -16.80 -10.48 2.78
CA PHE A 157 -15.55 -9.88 3.27
C PHE A 157 -15.38 -10.00 4.78
N THR A 158 -16.46 -10.15 5.54
CA THR A 158 -16.42 -10.20 7.01
C THR A 158 -15.79 -11.48 7.55
N SER A 159 -15.93 -12.61 6.83
CA SER A 159 -15.27 -13.86 7.18
C SER A 159 -14.04 -14.12 6.31
N THR A 160 -12.91 -14.45 6.95
CA THR A 160 -11.71 -14.91 6.24
C THR A 160 -11.86 -16.30 5.64
N SER A 161 -12.84 -17.10 6.10
CA SER A 161 -13.14 -18.41 5.53
C SER A 161 -14.06 -18.35 4.31
N PHE A 162 -14.62 -17.17 4.00
CA PHE A 162 -15.53 -17.04 2.87
C PHE A 162 -14.79 -17.28 1.54
N GLU A 163 -15.34 -18.17 0.72
CA GLU A 163 -14.70 -18.61 -0.52
C GLU A 163 -14.95 -17.62 -1.67
N ARG A 164 -14.31 -16.44 -1.61
CA ARG A 164 -14.49 -15.37 -2.62
C ARG A 164 -14.17 -15.82 -4.06
N ALA A 165 -13.33 -16.83 -4.22
CA ALA A 165 -12.99 -17.40 -5.54
C ALA A 165 -14.19 -17.98 -6.29
N THR A 166 -15.30 -18.33 -5.62
CA THR A 166 -16.48 -18.94 -6.24
C THR A 166 -17.56 -17.93 -6.61
N ILE A 167 -17.37 -16.64 -6.27
CA ILE A 167 -18.38 -15.60 -6.46
C ILE A 167 -18.26 -14.98 -7.85
N PRO A 168 -19.25 -15.15 -8.75
CA PRO A 168 -19.18 -14.69 -10.13
C PRO A 168 -18.94 -13.18 -10.26
N GLU A 169 -19.59 -12.38 -9.41
CA GLU A 169 -19.44 -10.93 -9.44
C GLU A 169 -18.01 -10.52 -9.09
N ILE A 170 -17.38 -11.16 -8.08
CA ILE A 170 -15.98 -10.92 -7.71
C ILE A 170 -15.03 -11.36 -8.84
N GLN A 171 -15.29 -12.53 -9.46
CA GLN A 171 -14.50 -13.00 -10.60
C GLN A 171 -14.56 -12.01 -11.77
N GLN A 172 -15.74 -11.45 -12.06
CA GLN A 172 -15.92 -10.43 -13.09
C GLN A 172 -15.12 -9.16 -12.78
N LEU A 173 -15.18 -8.68 -11.53
CA LEU A 173 -14.40 -7.52 -11.09
C LEU A 173 -12.87 -7.73 -11.24
N LEU A 174 -12.41 -8.96 -11.02
CA LEU A 174 -11.00 -9.35 -11.16
C LEU A 174 -10.62 -9.78 -12.58
N GLY A 175 -11.58 -9.89 -13.50
CA GLY A 175 -11.35 -10.28 -14.89
C GLY A 175 -10.90 -11.74 -15.05
N VAL A 176 -11.37 -12.63 -14.17
CA VAL A 176 -11.03 -14.06 -14.18
C VAL A 176 -12.02 -14.79 -15.09
N SER A 177 -11.51 -15.42 -16.15
CA SER A 177 -12.35 -15.99 -17.23
C SER A 177 -12.78 -17.46 -16.99
N SER A 178 -12.22 -18.18 -16.01
CA SER A 178 -12.61 -19.55 -15.68
C SER A 178 -12.06 -20.00 -14.32
N ALA A 179 -12.83 -20.83 -13.59
CA ALA A 179 -12.42 -21.43 -12.32
C ALA A 179 -11.27 -22.46 -12.46
N ALA A 180 -11.09 -23.05 -13.64
CA ALA A 180 -10.10 -24.12 -13.86
C ALA A 180 -8.66 -23.62 -14.03
N ASN A 181 -8.47 -22.38 -14.52
CA ASN A 181 -7.17 -21.75 -14.73
C ASN A 181 -7.29 -20.25 -14.39
N GLN A 182 -7.42 -19.94 -13.11
CA GLN A 182 -7.55 -18.55 -12.64
C GLN A 182 -6.26 -17.78 -12.92
N THR A 183 -6.24 -17.05 -14.03
CA THR A 183 -5.20 -16.07 -14.32
C THR A 183 -5.73 -14.68 -13.97
N TYR A 184 -4.99 -13.98 -13.11
CA TYR A 184 -5.33 -12.63 -12.68
C TYR A 184 -4.57 -11.62 -13.53
N LYS A 185 -5.30 -10.67 -14.11
CA LYS A 185 -4.71 -9.64 -14.97
C LYS A 185 -3.97 -8.58 -14.15
N THR A 186 -2.93 -8.01 -14.74
CA THR A 186 -2.25 -6.84 -14.15
C THR A 186 -3.19 -5.66 -14.00
N PHE A 187 -4.11 -5.43 -14.94
CA PHE A 187 -5.11 -4.36 -14.87
C PHE A 187 -6.52 -4.98 -14.93
N PRO A 188 -7.10 -5.38 -13.79
CA PRO A 188 -8.42 -6.00 -13.77
C PRO A 188 -9.54 -4.97 -14.03
N PRO A 189 -10.74 -5.43 -14.48
CA PRO A 189 -11.87 -4.56 -14.80
C PRO A 189 -12.29 -3.59 -13.70
N ILE A 190 -12.11 -3.94 -12.42
CA ILE A 190 -12.35 -3.05 -11.27
C ILE A 190 -11.63 -1.69 -11.36
N LEU A 191 -10.54 -1.57 -12.13
CA LEU A 191 -9.80 -0.32 -12.30
C LEU A 191 -10.34 0.60 -13.41
N PHE A 192 -11.34 0.14 -14.19
CA PHE A 192 -11.85 0.84 -15.36
C PHE A 192 -13.28 1.36 -15.17
N PRO A 193 -13.65 2.47 -15.83
CA PRO A 193 -15.03 2.95 -15.82
C PRO A 193 -16.02 1.87 -16.23
N GLY A 194 -17.15 1.77 -15.51
CA GLY A 194 -18.18 0.77 -15.80
C GLY A 194 -17.72 -0.67 -15.62
N LEU A 195 -16.61 -0.92 -14.91
CA LEU A 195 -16.07 -2.25 -14.64
C LEU A 195 -15.77 -3.03 -15.92
N LYS A 196 -15.37 -2.32 -16.97
CA LYS A 196 -15.08 -2.87 -18.30
C LYS A 196 -13.68 -2.50 -18.73
N GLU A 197 -12.86 -3.50 -18.96
CA GLU A 197 -11.50 -3.33 -19.43
C GLU A 197 -11.46 -2.60 -20.79
N ASP A 198 -10.52 -1.66 -20.89
CA ASP A 198 -10.16 -0.99 -22.13
C ASP A 198 -8.85 -1.61 -22.63
N ALA A 199 -8.92 -2.28 -23.78
CA ALA A 199 -7.77 -2.97 -24.38
C ALA A 199 -6.58 -2.03 -24.67
N SER A 200 -6.83 -0.72 -24.85
CA SER A 200 -5.78 0.27 -25.05
C SER A 200 -5.17 0.80 -23.74
N LEU A 201 -5.74 0.42 -22.59
CA LEU A 201 -5.41 0.88 -21.24
C LEU A 201 -5.52 2.40 -21.05
N LYS A 202 -6.06 3.14 -22.04
CA LYS A 202 -6.19 4.60 -21.97
C LYS A 202 -7.09 5.03 -20.82
N THR A 203 -8.03 4.19 -20.42
CA THR A 203 -8.99 4.49 -19.36
C THR A 203 -8.68 3.88 -17.99
N VAL A 204 -7.53 3.22 -17.83
CA VAL A 204 -7.09 2.64 -16.54
C VAL A 204 -7.11 3.68 -15.41
N PHE A 205 -7.42 3.23 -14.18
CA PHE A 205 -7.71 4.05 -13.00
C PHE A 205 -8.92 4.98 -13.14
N GLY A 206 -9.70 4.82 -14.21
CA GLY A 206 -10.91 5.60 -14.46
C GLY A 206 -12.07 5.25 -13.52
N ASN A 207 -12.02 4.11 -12.83
CA ASN A 207 -12.89 3.84 -11.68
C ASN A 207 -12.38 4.56 -10.41
N TRP A 208 -12.17 5.86 -10.53
CA TRP A 208 -11.50 6.66 -9.51
C TRP A 208 -12.31 6.76 -8.22
N GLU A 209 -13.65 6.70 -8.29
CA GLU A 209 -14.52 6.80 -7.11
C GLU A 209 -14.30 5.62 -6.16
N LEU A 210 -14.16 4.40 -6.69
CA LEU A 210 -13.83 3.22 -5.89
C LEU A 210 -12.49 3.38 -5.17
N LEU A 211 -11.47 3.86 -5.88
CA LEU A 211 -10.15 4.13 -5.29
C LEU A 211 -10.25 5.24 -4.23
N ALA A 212 -11.06 6.26 -4.46
CA ALA A 212 -11.33 7.33 -3.52
C ALA A 212 -12.04 6.82 -2.25
N ARG A 213 -12.98 5.87 -2.36
CA ARG A 213 -13.63 5.23 -1.19
C ARG A 213 -12.62 4.47 -0.34
N VAL A 214 -11.74 3.67 -0.96
CA VAL A 214 -10.66 2.96 -0.25
C VAL A 214 -9.75 3.94 0.49
N LEU A 215 -9.32 5.01 -0.18
CA LEU A 215 -8.47 6.05 0.41
C LEU A 215 -9.18 6.83 1.50
N LYS A 216 -10.45 7.20 1.30
CA LYS A 216 -11.26 7.93 2.28
C LYS A 216 -11.44 7.12 3.55
N ALA A 217 -11.81 5.85 3.45
CA ALA A 217 -11.93 4.96 4.60
C ALA A 217 -10.59 4.82 5.36
N SER A 218 -9.47 4.73 4.64
CA SER A 218 -8.13 4.57 5.24
C SER A 218 -7.59 5.86 5.85
N LEU A 219 -7.84 7.02 5.22
CA LEU A 219 -7.29 8.31 5.62
C LEU A 219 -8.20 9.06 6.59
N ARG A 220 -9.52 8.96 6.43
CA ARG A 220 -10.55 9.69 7.20
C ARG A 220 -11.36 8.78 8.13
N GLY A 221 -11.11 7.47 8.10
CA GLY A 221 -11.82 6.48 8.91
C GLY A 221 -13.04 5.89 8.19
N VAL A 222 -13.38 4.64 8.49
CA VAL A 222 -14.42 3.88 7.78
C VAL A 222 -15.81 4.51 7.85
N THR A 223 -16.15 5.20 8.95
CA THR A 223 -17.43 5.88 9.12
C THR A 223 -17.60 7.07 8.17
N SER A 224 -16.50 7.62 7.65
CA SER A 224 -16.53 8.74 6.68
C SER A 224 -17.10 8.36 5.32
N LEU A 225 -17.31 7.06 5.05
CA LEU A 225 -18.03 6.60 3.86
C LEU A 225 -19.53 6.92 3.92
N HIS A 226 -20.11 7.00 5.12
CA HIS A 226 -21.54 7.18 5.33
C HIS A 226 -21.92 8.56 5.89
N HIS A 227 -20.98 9.24 6.58
CA HIS A 227 -21.23 10.56 7.15
C HIS A 227 -20.62 11.68 6.30
N ARG A 228 -21.42 12.72 6.04
CA ARG A 228 -21.06 13.87 5.20
C ARG A 228 -20.22 14.92 5.95
N SER A 229 -20.24 14.91 7.28
CA SER A 229 -19.56 15.89 8.13
C SER A 229 -18.47 15.22 8.97
N SER A 230 -17.34 15.92 9.11
CA SER A 230 -16.22 15.61 10.00
C SER A 230 -16.52 15.85 11.48
N GLY A 231 -17.78 15.68 11.90
CA GLY A 231 -18.23 15.94 13.25
C GLY A 231 -17.77 14.85 14.22
N GLY A 232 -16.71 15.12 14.97
CA GLY A 232 -16.46 14.47 16.27
C GLY A 232 -15.67 13.16 16.29
N GLY A 233 -15.06 12.72 15.17
CA GLY A 233 -14.18 11.55 15.17
C GLY A 233 -12.71 11.89 15.47
N ALA A 234 -12.08 11.18 16.40
CA ALA A 234 -10.67 11.33 16.79
C ALA A 234 -9.69 11.35 15.60
N HIS A 235 -8.53 11.99 15.83
CA HIS A 235 -7.41 12.24 14.92
C HIS A 235 -7.28 11.24 13.74
N THR A 236 -7.89 11.59 12.60
CA THR A 236 -7.82 10.81 11.35
C THR A 236 -6.38 10.66 10.86
N ASN A 237 -6.08 9.62 10.06
CA ASN A 237 -4.74 9.44 9.49
C ASN A 237 -4.36 10.65 8.61
N ALA A 238 -5.29 11.21 7.85
CA ALA A 238 -5.08 12.44 7.07
C ALA A 238 -4.59 13.60 7.94
N LEU A 239 -5.25 13.83 9.10
CA LEU A 239 -4.87 14.89 10.02
C LEU A 239 -3.52 14.59 10.71
N LYS A 240 -3.36 13.38 11.24
CA LYS A 240 -2.12 12.92 11.91
C LYS A 240 -0.89 13.02 11.02
N TRP A 241 -1.06 12.80 9.72
CA TRP A 241 0.02 12.78 8.75
C TRP A 241 0.14 14.08 7.96
N SER A 242 -0.73 15.07 8.25
CA SER A 242 -0.85 16.33 7.51
C SER A 242 -0.94 16.10 5.99
N VAL A 243 -1.77 15.14 5.59
CA VAL A 243 -2.01 14.79 4.18
C VAL A 243 -3.24 15.55 3.69
N HIS A 244 -3.02 16.39 2.68
CA HIS A 244 -4.06 17.21 2.04
C HIS A 244 -4.25 16.88 0.55
N GLN A 245 -3.38 16.02 0.01
CA GLN A 245 -3.42 15.61 -1.38
C GLN A 245 -2.94 14.16 -1.51
N ILE A 246 -3.51 13.45 -2.47
CA ILE A 246 -3.07 12.12 -2.84
C ILE A 246 -1.81 12.17 -3.70
N THR A 247 -1.11 11.04 -3.73
CA THR A 247 0.16 10.84 -4.42
C THR A 247 0.01 9.66 -5.39
N PRO A 248 0.96 9.47 -6.34
CA PRO A 248 0.99 8.27 -7.18
C PRO A 248 0.99 6.97 -6.35
N GLY A 249 1.76 6.93 -5.25
CA GLY A 249 1.83 5.79 -4.35
C GLY A 249 0.50 5.49 -3.66
N ALA A 250 -0.26 6.50 -3.25
CA ALA A 250 -1.57 6.32 -2.63
C ALA A 250 -2.59 5.68 -3.58
N ILE A 251 -2.66 6.14 -4.83
CA ILE A 251 -3.56 5.54 -5.83
C ILE A 251 -3.15 4.09 -6.12
N ALA A 252 -1.85 3.83 -6.29
CA ALA A 252 -1.33 2.48 -6.50
C ALA A 252 -1.64 1.57 -5.30
N TRP A 253 -1.47 2.07 -4.08
CA TRP A 253 -1.81 1.37 -2.84
C TRP A 253 -3.30 1.01 -2.81
N ALA A 254 -4.18 1.99 -3.09
CA ALA A 254 -5.62 1.77 -3.09
C ALA A 254 -6.07 0.72 -4.11
N ALA A 255 -5.49 0.76 -5.32
CA ALA A 255 -5.76 -0.23 -6.36
C ALA A 255 -5.33 -1.65 -5.94
N VAL A 256 -4.12 -1.79 -5.36
CA VAL A 256 -3.62 -3.09 -4.87
C VAL A 256 -4.48 -3.62 -3.72
N ILE A 257 -4.86 -2.77 -2.78
CA ILE A 257 -5.72 -3.15 -1.66
C ILE A 257 -7.12 -3.54 -2.14
N ALA A 258 -7.69 -2.82 -3.11
CA ALA A 258 -8.97 -3.19 -3.70
C ALA A 258 -8.94 -4.59 -4.32
N ILE A 259 -7.88 -4.88 -5.09
CA ILE A 259 -7.67 -6.20 -5.70
C ILE A 259 -7.49 -7.28 -4.62
N PHE A 260 -6.71 -7.02 -3.59
CA PHE A 260 -6.53 -7.95 -2.47
C PHE A 260 -7.83 -8.25 -1.72
N LEU A 261 -8.66 -7.23 -1.45
CA LEU A 261 -9.93 -7.42 -0.75
C LEU A 261 -10.90 -8.31 -1.55
N LEU A 262 -10.85 -8.23 -2.88
CA LEU A 262 -11.63 -9.08 -3.78
C LEU A 262 -11.01 -10.48 -3.96
N SER A 263 -9.68 -10.59 -3.91
CA SER A 263 -8.99 -11.86 -4.16
C SER A 263 -9.32 -12.94 -3.12
N PRO A 264 -9.09 -14.22 -3.43
CA PRO A 264 -9.29 -15.30 -2.47
C PRO A 264 -8.27 -15.34 -1.33
N ASP A 265 -7.28 -14.44 -1.29
CA ASP A 265 -6.22 -14.46 -0.28
C ASP A 265 -6.73 -13.97 1.09
N THR A 266 -6.35 -14.70 2.15
CA THR A 266 -6.74 -14.36 3.52
C THR A 266 -5.72 -13.45 4.21
N GLU A 267 -4.49 -13.43 3.72
CA GLU A 267 -3.36 -12.72 4.31
C GLU A 267 -2.60 -11.92 3.26
N PHE A 268 -2.21 -10.71 3.64
CA PHE A 268 -1.36 -9.85 2.83
C PHE A 268 0.09 -9.98 3.31
N SER A 269 0.84 -10.89 2.70
CA SER A 269 2.22 -11.20 3.10
C SER A 269 3.17 -10.03 2.86
N SER A 270 4.27 -9.99 3.62
CA SER A 270 5.36 -9.01 3.41
C SER A 270 6.09 -9.23 2.08
N SER A 271 6.13 -10.48 1.57
CA SER A 271 6.67 -10.79 0.24
C SER A 271 5.81 -10.20 -0.89
N GLY A 272 4.54 -9.91 -0.62
CA GLY A 272 3.57 -9.43 -1.60
C GLY A 272 3.02 -10.53 -2.51
N LEU A 273 3.30 -11.81 -2.26
CA LEU A 273 2.73 -12.92 -3.02
C LEU A 273 1.47 -13.47 -2.33
N GLY A 274 0.36 -13.51 -3.06
CA GLY A 274 -0.89 -14.13 -2.64
C GLY A 274 -0.81 -15.65 -2.62
N LYS A 275 -1.15 -16.28 -1.49
CA LYS A 275 -0.99 -17.73 -1.30
C LYS A 275 -1.97 -18.56 -2.12
N LYS A 276 -3.20 -18.09 -2.31
CA LYS A 276 -4.25 -18.80 -3.06
C LYS A 276 -4.33 -18.30 -4.50
N SER A 277 -4.28 -16.98 -4.68
CA SER A 277 -4.44 -16.36 -6.00
C SER A 277 -3.16 -16.39 -6.85
N ASN A 278 -1.99 -16.55 -6.22
CA ASN A 278 -0.66 -16.31 -6.82
C ASN A 278 -0.48 -14.88 -7.38
N ILE A 279 -1.34 -13.93 -7.01
CA ILE A 279 -1.17 -12.53 -7.39
C ILE A 279 0.09 -11.97 -6.71
N ASN A 280 0.97 -11.37 -7.50
CA ASN A 280 2.13 -10.65 -6.99
C ASN A 280 1.77 -9.18 -6.77
N TYR A 281 1.24 -8.86 -5.59
CA TYR A 281 0.84 -7.51 -5.17
C TYR A 281 2.01 -6.51 -5.16
N LYS A 282 3.25 -6.97 -4.91
CA LYS A 282 4.44 -6.12 -5.01
C LYS A 282 4.68 -5.67 -6.45
N THR A 283 4.57 -6.60 -7.41
CA THR A 283 4.66 -6.29 -8.83
C THR A 283 3.51 -5.40 -9.29
N LEU A 284 2.27 -5.64 -8.84
CA LEU A 284 1.14 -4.76 -9.14
C LEU A 284 1.39 -3.32 -8.64
N PHE A 285 1.81 -3.17 -7.39
CA PHE A 285 2.13 -1.86 -6.81
C PHE A 285 3.18 -1.12 -7.65
N TYR A 286 4.29 -1.79 -7.96
CA TYR A 286 5.37 -1.23 -8.78
C TYR A 286 4.85 -0.76 -10.15
N ASN A 287 4.09 -1.61 -10.85
CA ASN A 287 3.57 -1.30 -12.17
C ASN A 287 2.59 -0.12 -12.14
N TYR A 288 1.70 -0.07 -11.14
CA TYR A 288 0.72 1.01 -11.01
C TYR A 288 1.40 2.33 -10.69
N LYS A 289 2.31 2.34 -9.71
CA LYS A 289 3.09 3.53 -9.35
C LYS A 289 3.92 4.01 -10.55
N LYS A 290 4.51 3.08 -11.32
CA LYS A 290 5.25 3.42 -12.55
C LYS A 290 4.39 4.13 -13.58
N VAL A 291 3.19 3.63 -13.88
CA VAL A 291 2.26 4.27 -14.81
C VAL A 291 1.86 5.66 -14.30
N LEU A 292 1.51 5.77 -13.01
CA LEU A 292 1.03 7.01 -12.41
C LEU A 292 2.11 8.09 -12.37
N VAL A 293 3.33 7.77 -11.95
CA VAL A 293 4.46 8.72 -11.98
C VAL A 293 4.77 9.13 -13.42
N SER A 294 4.84 8.17 -14.35
CA SER A 294 5.19 8.44 -15.74
C SER A 294 4.15 9.30 -16.49
N LYS A 295 2.90 9.32 -16.01
CA LYS A 295 1.77 10.03 -16.63
C LYS A 295 1.17 11.09 -15.72
N TRP A 296 1.85 11.46 -14.63
CA TRP A 296 1.30 12.30 -13.56
C TRP A 296 0.79 13.65 -14.06
N SER A 297 1.53 14.28 -14.98
CA SER A 297 1.23 15.58 -15.58
C SER A 297 0.20 15.54 -16.71
N THR A 298 -0.27 14.36 -17.12
CA THR A 298 -1.28 14.27 -18.19
C THR A 298 -2.64 14.80 -17.70
N LYS A 299 -3.42 15.43 -18.60
CA LYS A 299 -4.76 15.95 -18.28
C LYS A 299 -5.68 14.89 -17.65
N ARG A 300 -5.57 13.65 -18.08
CA ARG A 300 -6.37 12.55 -17.54
C ARG A 300 -6.00 12.23 -16.10
N VAL A 301 -4.71 12.01 -15.81
CA VAL A 301 -4.27 11.64 -14.46
C VAL A 301 -4.51 12.79 -13.50
N THR A 302 -4.20 14.03 -13.89
CA THR A 302 -4.51 15.23 -13.08
C THR A 302 -6.00 15.38 -12.78
N SER A 303 -6.89 15.07 -13.74
CA SER A 303 -8.34 15.04 -13.49
C SER A 303 -8.75 13.94 -12.50
N ILE A 304 -8.21 12.73 -12.62
CA ILE A 304 -8.44 11.64 -11.64
C ILE A 304 -7.97 12.07 -10.24
N VAL A 305 -6.78 12.65 -10.15
CA VAL A 305 -6.19 13.14 -8.90
C VAL A 305 -7.06 14.21 -8.26
N ALA A 306 -7.55 15.18 -9.04
CA ALA A 306 -8.44 16.24 -8.57
C ALA A 306 -9.75 15.67 -8.02
N ASN A 307 -10.37 14.73 -8.73
CA ASN A 307 -11.61 14.08 -8.30
C ASN A 307 -11.42 13.28 -7.00
N ILE A 308 -10.32 12.53 -6.88
CA ILE A 308 -10.00 11.79 -5.65
C ILE A 308 -9.74 12.77 -4.50
N ASN A 309 -8.95 13.84 -4.71
CA ASN A 309 -8.68 14.84 -3.69
C ASN A 309 -9.95 15.49 -3.17
N SER A 310 -10.84 15.93 -4.08
CA SER A 310 -12.13 16.48 -3.72
C SER A 310 -12.94 15.48 -2.88
N TYR A 311 -13.08 14.24 -3.36
CA TYR A 311 -13.87 13.23 -2.65
C TYR A 311 -13.33 12.87 -1.24
N VAL A 312 -12.01 12.80 -1.09
CA VAL A 312 -11.33 12.37 0.14
C VAL A 312 -11.20 13.50 1.15
N PHE A 313 -10.83 14.71 0.71
CA PHE A 313 -10.43 15.81 1.60
C PHE A 313 -11.44 16.95 1.69
N GLU A 314 -12.24 17.21 0.65
CA GLU A 314 -13.27 18.24 0.76
C GLU A 314 -14.40 17.75 1.67
N ALA A 315 -14.78 18.59 2.63
CA ALA A 315 -16.08 18.44 3.25
C ALA A 315 -17.13 18.56 2.15
N ALA A 316 -18.16 17.72 2.14
CA ALA A 316 -19.30 17.98 1.27
C ALA A 316 -19.74 19.41 1.54
N LYS A 317 -19.70 20.28 0.52
CA LYS A 317 -20.43 21.55 0.59
C LYS A 317 -21.86 21.12 0.89
N GLY A 318 -22.31 21.29 2.14
CA GLY A 318 -23.73 21.31 2.41
C GLY A 318 -24.34 22.37 1.49
N PRO A 319 -25.63 22.28 1.12
CA PRO A 319 -26.31 23.47 0.63
C PRO A 319 -26.01 24.57 1.65
N SER A 320 -25.34 25.63 1.21
CA SER A 320 -25.22 26.84 1.99
C SER A 320 -26.65 27.32 2.18
N VAL A 321 -27.22 27.06 3.35
CA VAL A 321 -28.38 27.81 3.80
C VAL A 321 -27.83 29.20 4.06
N ASP A 322 -27.92 30.02 3.04
CA ASP A 322 -27.86 31.47 3.18
C ASP A 322 -29.01 31.83 4.12
N PRO A 323 -28.76 32.42 5.31
CA PRO A 323 -29.82 32.81 6.23
C PRO A 323 -30.75 33.89 5.66
N SER A 324 -30.44 34.42 4.46
CA SER A 324 -31.25 35.41 3.73
C SER A 324 -32.19 34.82 2.68
N ALA A 325 -32.19 33.50 2.45
CA ALA A 325 -33.11 32.86 1.51
C ALA A 325 -34.31 32.24 2.23
N GLU A 326 -35.07 33.04 2.96
CA GLU A 326 -36.48 32.72 3.20
C GLU A 326 -37.17 32.62 1.84
N GLN A 327 -37.80 31.48 1.62
CA GLN A 327 -38.34 31.03 0.34
C GLN A 327 -39.42 31.97 -0.20
N ASP A 328 -39.17 32.58 -1.36
CA ASP A 328 -40.22 33.16 -2.18
C ASP A 328 -40.88 32.05 -3.04
N HIS A 329 -41.60 31.15 -2.35
CA HIS A 329 -42.43 30.11 -2.99
C HIS A 329 -43.61 30.71 -3.77
N ALA A 330 -44.01 31.94 -3.46
CA ALA A 330 -45.11 32.62 -4.14
C ALA A 330 -44.74 32.91 -5.61
N SER A 331 -43.49 33.30 -5.89
CA SER A 331 -43.00 33.55 -7.26
C SER A 331 -43.00 32.28 -8.14
N ALA A 332 -42.68 31.12 -7.56
CA ALA A 332 -42.65 29.84 -8.26
C ALA A 332 -44.06 29.28 -8.52
N ILE A 333 -44.96 29.42 -7.55
CA ILE A 333 -46.38 29.02 -7.68
C ILE A 333 -47.09 29.90 -8.72
N ASN A 334 -46.84 31.21 -8.73
CA ASN A 334 -47.43 32.13 -9.72
C ASN A 334 -46.94 31.86 -11.16
N ARG A 335 -45.68 31.43 -11.34
CA ARG A 335 -45.17 31.01 -12.66
C ARG A 335 -45.74 29.67 -13.12
N ALA A 336 -46.00 28.75 -12.19
CA ALA A 336 -46.64 27.47 -12.50
C ALA A 336 -48.12 27.63 -12.86
N LEU A 337 -48.85 28.53 -12.19
CA LEU A 337 -50.24 28.84 -12.51
C LEU A 337 -50.38 29.54 -13.87
N ALA A 338 -49.50 30.49 -14.19
CA ALA A 338 -49.52 31.17 -15.50
C ALA A 338 -49.16 30.26 -16.69
N ALA A 339 -48.46 29.15 -16.46
CA ALA A 339 -48.08 28.19 -17.50
C ALA A 339 -49.15 27.12 -17.76
N LEU A 340 -50.18 27.02 -16.91
CA LEU A 340 -51.26 26.03 -17.01
C LEU A 340 -52.54 26.61 -17.63
N ASP A 341 -52.59 27.93 -17.87
CA ASP A 341 -53.69 28.63 -18.54
C ASP A 341 -53.35 29.07 -19.99
N MET A 342 -52.42 28.40 -20.67
CA MET A 342 -52.20 28.51 -22.12
C MET A 342 -52.45 27.20 -22.85
#